data_AF-A0A2N2LI05-F1
#
_entry.id   AF-A0A2N2LI05-F1
#
_cell.length_a   1.000
_cell.length_b   1.000
_cell.length_c   1.000
_cell.angle_alpha   90.00
_cell.angle_beta   90.00
_cell.angle_gamma   90.00
#
_symmetry.space_group_name_H-M   'P 1'
#
loop_
_entity.id
_entity.type
_entity.pdbx_description
1 polymer ?
#
loop_
_entity_poly.entity_id
_entity_poly.type
_entity_poly.pdbx_seq_one_letter_code
_entity_poly.pdbx_strand_id
1 'polypeptide(L)'
;MKSYRLIVTIIFIAFLSGCSDLSPKTGSIVETTEQIVPENIQESPTPFLPASKNTSVPELVKIFVPPDLENWTEWIDDYPMFHVVGREENPDCEISVMDPQILSGEIVMALVAPFPTIRDGYPSEDVLNLLNGSTNPKLDATELVLPVEIFNILKLVFQLDQKSAEQNKNENLIDFLYANPNFVAIIPFDEVTPALKVMNIEGKSPFDQKFDSSKYLLTIPLGFNCTNEEFKEKIESFGIKKFSNRDSNKFTSVLLTGTTALVRATGAKMEISGMQYPGELVKGWFDDADISHISNESSFWKDCPLADPAQKDTFFCSRPEYMDLMTYLGVDVVELTGNHLVDKGVEPLEETFQLLNENHISYYAAGM
;
A
#
# COMPACT_ATOMS: atom_id res chain seq x y z
N MET A 1 36.37 -38.50 31.25
CA MET A 1 36.57 -37.65 30.05
C MET A 1 35.95 -36.28 30.34
N LYS A 2 36.54 -35.28 31.01
CA LYS A 2 37.90 -34.70 31.02
C LYS A 2 38.41 -34.16 29.67
N SER A 3 37.52 -33.58 28.85
CA SER A 3 37.94 -32.79 27.67
C SER A 3 36.96 -31.70 27.18
N TYR A 4 35.84 -31.43 27.86
CA TYR A 4 34.81 -30.48 27.37
C TYR A 4 34.55 -29.26 28.28
N ARG A 5 35.40 -29.03 29.28
CA ARG A 5 35.28 -27.87 30.20
C ARG A 5 36.31 -26.76 29.97
N LEU A 6 37.12 -26.84 28.90
CA LEU A 6 38.19 -25.88 28.63
C LEU A 6 37.96 -24.98 27.39
N ILE A 7 36.88 -25.18 26.64
CA ILE A 7 36.60 -24.42 25.39
C ILE A 7 35.48 -23.38 25.58
N VAL A 8 34.68 -23.46 26.66
CA VAL A 8 33.59 -22.50 26.93
C VAL A 8 34.06 -21.26 27.71
N THR A 9 35.30 -21.23 28.21
CA THR A 9 35.82 -20.12 29.04
C THR A 9 36.62 -19.07 28.25
N ILE A 10 36.85 -19.25 26.94
CA ILE A 10 37.68 -18.32 26.14
C ILE A 10 36.87 -17.42 25.18
N ILE A 11 35.57 -17.65 24.99
CA ILE A 11 34.75 -16.83 24.06
C ILE A 11 33.84 -15.81 24.77
N PHE A 12 33.73 -15.84 26.10
CA PHE A 12 32.89 -14.90 26.87
C PHE A 12 33.64 -13.67 27.46
N ILE A 13 34.92 -13.47 27.12
CA ILE A 13 35.74 -12.33 27.61
C ILE A 13 35.99 -11.28 26.50
N ALA A 14 35.37 -11.42 25.32
CA ALA A 14 35.60 -10.53 24.18
C ALA A 14 34.52 -9.45 23.94
N PHE A 15 33.58 -9.22 24.88
CA PHE A 15 32.47 -8.26 24.67
C PHE A 15 32.27 -7.18 25.74
N LEU A 16 33.24 -6.94 26.64
CA LEU A 16 33.12 -5.89 27.68
C LEU A 16 34.38 -5.03 27.87
N SER A 17 34.90 -4.47 26.78
CA SER A 17 35.89 -3.37 26.85
C SER A 17 35.81 -2.52 25.59
N GLY A 18 34.96 -1.50 25.63
CA GLY A 18 34.72 -0.60 24.50
C GLY A 18 33.98 0.67 24.90
N CYS A 19 34.35 1.28 26.04
CA CYS A 19 34.01 2.68 26.32
C CYS A 19 35.32 3.40 26.67
N SER A 20 35.70 4.38 25.86
CA SER A 20 36.81 5.29 26.14
C SER A 20 36.36 6.70 25.77
N ASP A 21 36.26 7.56 26.79
CA ASP A 21 35.92 8.97 26.68
C ASP A 21 36.92 9.72 25.79
N LEU A 22 36.41 10.39 24.76
CA LEU A 22 37.16 11.36 23.97
C LEU A 22 36.88 12.76 24.50
N SER A 23 37.80 13.25 25.33
CA SER A 23 37.91 14.67 25.69
C SER A 23 38.48 15.48 24.50
N PRO A 24 37.88 16.62 24.12
CA PRO A 24 38.47 17.49 23.11
C PRO A 24 39.67 18.27 23.67
N LYS A 25 40.81 18.14 23.00
CA LYS A 25 42.03 18.92 23.26
C LYS A 25 41.85 20.35 22.75
N THR A 26 41.98 21.31 23.66
CA THR A 26 42.16 22.73 23.38
C THR A 26 43.53 22.96 22.73
N GLY A 27 43.56 23.25 21.43
CA GLY A 27 44.73 23.71 20.71
C GLY A 27 44.78 25.24 20.71
N SER A 28 45.75 25.82 21.40
CA SER A 28 46.06 27.25 21.36
C SER A 28 46.97 27.50 20.15
N ILE A 29 46.52 28.31 19.19
CA ILE A 29 47.35 28.83 18.11
C ILE A 29 47.62 30.30 18.43
N VAL A 30 48.88 30.60 18.72
CA VAL A 30 49.43 31.96 18.81
C VAL A 30 49.98 32.29 17.43
N GLU A 31 49.32 33.17 16.70
CA GLU A 31 49.86 33.76 15.48
C GLU A 31 50.25 35.22 15.74
N THR A 32 51.51 35.51 15.43
CA THR A 32 52.18 36.77 15.66
C THR A 32 51.80 37.74 14.56
N THR A 33 51.16 38.86 14.91
CA THR A 33 50.79 39.90 13.94
C THR A 33 51.99 40.82 13.72
N GLU A 34 52.57 40.78 12.52
CA GLU A 34 53.56 41.75 12.07
C GLU A 34 52.84 42.84 11.25
N GLN A 35 52.93 44.08 11.72
CA GLN A 35 52.35 45.26 11.06
C GLN A 35 53.18 45.64 9.84
N ILE A 36 52.55 45.69 8.67
CA ILE A 36 53.05 46.44 7.52
C ILE A 36 51.90 47.32 7.01
N VAL A 37 52.08 48.63 7.15
CA VAL A 37 51.24 49.68 6.57
C VAL A 37 51.71 49.93 5.14
N PRO A 38 50.79 50.04 4.17
CA PRO A 38 50.97 50.97 3.08
C PRO A 38 49.88 52.06 3.05
N GLU A 39 50.35 53.19 2.56
CA GLU A 39 49.79 54.52 2.54
C GLU A 39 48.79 54.71 1.38
N ASN A 40 47.67 55.38 1.67
CA ASN A 40 46.86 56.21 0.79
C ASN A 40 46.33 55.64 -0.55
N ILE A 41 45.06 55.23 -0.60
CA ILE A 41 44.25 55.26 -1.84
C ILE A 41 42.83 55.80 -1.53
N GLN A 42 42.62 57.05 -1.96
CA GLN A 42 41.39 57.72 -2.41
C GLN A 42 40.01 57.06 -2.15
N GLU A 43 39.16 57.79 -1.43
CA GLU A 43 37.71 57.58 -1.39
C GLU A 43 37.09 57.78 -2.79
N SER A 44 36.43 56.74 -3.30
CA SER A 44 35.50 56.82 -4.42
C SER A 44 34.07 56.81 -3.86
N PRO A 45 33.14 57.66 -4.33
CA PRO A 45 31.77 57.63 -3.84
C PRO A 45 31.08 56.39 -4.39
N THR A 46 30.74 55.44 -3.52
CA THR A 46 29.91 54.29 -3.91
C THR A 46 28.43 54.72 -3.85
N PRO A 47 27.72 54.84 -4.99
CA PRO A 47 26.26 54.83 -4.98
C PRO A 47 25.79 53.39 -4.70
N PHE A 48 24.52 53.23 -4.35
CA PHE A 48 23.84 51.97 -3.98
C PHE A 48 23.80 51.68 -2.47
N LEU A 49 22.85 52.35 -1.81
CA LEU A 49 22.06 51.69 -0.76
C LEU A 49 21.48 50.40 -1.37
N PRO A 50 21.62 49.21 -0.75
CA PRO A 50 20.82 48.07 -1.14
C PRO A 50 19.36 48.45 -0.94
N ALA A 51 18.57 48.37 -2.01
CA ALA A 51 17.12 48.47 -1.90
C ALA A 51 16.68 47.45 -0.83
N SER A 52 15.89 47.92 0.15
CA SER A 52 15.17 47.04 1.06
C SER A 52 14.41 46.05 0.19
N LYS A 53 14.92 44.82 0.09
CA LYS A 53 14.08 43.70 -0.31
C LYS A 53 13.07 43.61 0.81
N ASN A 54 11.87 44.13 0.58
CA ASN A 54 10.69 43.70 1.30
C ASN A 54 10.58 42.20 1.01
N THR A 55 11.25 41.40 1.83
CA THR A 55 10.92 39.99 1.96
C THR A 55 9.54 40.02 2.58
N SER A 56 8.50 40.00 1.75
CA SER A 56 7.13 39.79 2.20
C SER A 56 7.17 38.53 3.04
N VAL A 57 7.03 38.66 4.35
CA VAL A 57 6.72 37.51 5.21
C VAL A 57 5.47 36.89 4.57
N PRO A 58 5.49 35.60 4.19
CA PRO A 58 4.32 34.97 3.62
C PRO A 58 3.17 35.20 4.60
N GLU A 59 2.12 35.86 4.11
CA GLU A 59 1.00 36.23 4.95
C GLU A 59 0.30 34.94 5.39
N LEU A 60 0.52 34.57 6.66
CA LEU A 60 0.08 33.32 7.24
C LEU A 60 -1.46 33.22 7.18
N VAL A 61 -1.96 32.05 6.81
CA VAL A 61 -3.38 31.70 6.86
C VAL A 61 -3.60 30.77 8.05
N LYS A 62 -4.50 31.15 8.95
CA LYS A 62 -4.86 30.35 10.11
C LYS A 62 -5.80 29.23 9.71
N ILE A 63 -5.39 27.99 9.94
CA ILE A 63 -6.19 26.82 9.60
C ILE A 63 -6.62 26.12 10.88
N PHE A 64 -7.91 25.78 10.99
CA PHE A 64 -8.38 24.86 12.01
C PHE A 64 -8.50 23.45 11.41
N VAL A 65 -7.88 22.48 12.07
CA VAL A 65 -7.99 21.06 11.74
C VAL A 65 -8.84 20.40 12.83
N PRO A 66 -10.01 19.83 12.50
CA PRO A 66 -10.76 19.03 13.46
C PRO A 66 -9.92 17.84 13.98
N PRO A 67 -9.97 17.50 15.29
CA PRO A 67 -9.16 16.42 15.85
C PRO A 67 -9.35 15.07 15.14
N ASP A 68 -10.59 14.75 14.75
CA ASP A 68 -10.89 13.52 14.00
C ASP A 68 -10.30 13.50 12.57
N LEU A 69 -9.60 14.55 12.12
CA LEU A 69 -9.01 14.65 10.77
C LEU A 69 -7.48 14.85 10.78
N GLU A 70 -6.85 14.91 11.96
CA GLU A 70 -5.41 15.17 12.10
C GLU A 70 -4.57 14.17 11.28
N ASN A 71 -4.90 12.88 11.31
CA ASN A 71 -4.17 11.83 10.60
C ASN A 71 -4.14 11.99 9.06
N TRP A 72 -5.09 12.70 8.46
CA TRP A 72 -5.16 12.91 7.00
C TRP A 72 -4.75 14.32 6.56
N THR A 73 -4.18 15.11 7.48
CA THR A 73 -3.82 16.51 7.24
C THR A 73 -2.35 16.83 7.51
N GLU A 74 -1.49 15.82 7.70
CA GLU A 74 -0.03 15.99 7.85
C GLU A 74 0.60 16.77 6.69
N TRP A 75 0.04 16.67 5.48
CA TRP A 75 0.49 17.43 4.31
C TRP A 75 0.37 18.94 4.47
N ILE A 76 -0.42 19.45 5.43
CA ILE A 76 -0.51 20.89 5.74
C ILE A 76 0.84 21.43 6.20
N ASP A 77 1.65 20.62 6.88
CA ASP A 77 2.98 21.02 7.38
C ASP A 77 4.00 21.27 6.25
N ASP A 78 3.75 20.73 5.05
CA ASP A 78 4.56 20.98 3.86
C ASP A 78 4.36 22.41 3.29
N TYR A 79 3.41 23.17 3.82
CA TYR A 79 3.00 24.50 3.35
C TYR A 79 3.28 25.56 4.43
N PRO A 80 4.44 26.25 4.38
CA PRO A 80 4.86 27.22 5.41
C PRO A 80 3.93 28.44 5.60
N MET A 81 2.99 28.64 4.68
CA MET A 81 1.97 29.68 4.75
C MET A 81 0.79 29.28 5.65
N PHE A 82 0.65 28.01 6.02
CA PHE A 82 -0.38 27.56 6.95
C PHE A 82 0.10 27.63 8.38
N HIS A 83 -0.79 28.10 9.24
CA HIS A 83 -0.59 28.13 10.67
C HIS A 83 -1.79 27.46 11.34
N VAL A 84 -1.59 26.24 11.84
CA VAL A 84 -2.66 25.50 12.51
C VAL A 84 -2.96 26.15 13.85
N VAL A 85 -4.23 26.47 14.11
CA VAL A 85 -4.69 27.16 15.33
C VAL A 85 -5.90 26.44 15.94
N GLY A 86 -6.16 26.69 17.23
CA GLY A 86 -7.40 26.24 17.87
C GLY A 86 -8.63 26.95 17.31
N ARG A 87 -9.81 26.33 17.43
CA ARG A 87 -11.07 26.90 16.93
C ARG A 87 -11.39 28.26 17.56
N GLU A 88 -11.08 28.40 18.84
CA GLU A 88 -11.18 29.62 19.65
C GLU A 88 -10.31 30.80 19.17
N GLU A 89 -9.33 30.56 18.29
CA GLU A 89 -8.44 31.60 17.76
C GLU A 89 -8.96 32.29 16.49
N ASN A 90 -10.20 32.00 16.10
CA ASN A 90 -10.86 32.48 14.88
C ASN A 90 -10.03 32.14 13.63
N PRO A 91 -10.02 30.86 13.21
CA PRO A 91 -9.31 30.43 12.01
C PRO A 91 -9.88 31.11 10.76
N ASP A 92 -9.01 31.34 9.77
CA ASP A 92 -9.38 31.93 8.48
C ASP A 92 -10.11 30.91 7.60
N CYS A 93 -9.66 29.65 7.65
CA CYS A 93 -10.30 28.49 7.05
C CYS A 93 -10.26 27.27 7.99
N GLU A 94 -11.19 26.33 7.81
CA GLU A 94 -11.17 25.03 8.48
C GLU A 94 -11.14 23.88 7.48
N ILE A 95 -10.52 22.77 7.87
CA ILE A 95 -10.61 21.52 7.12
C ILE A 95 -11.99 20.88 7.36
N SER A 96 -12.61 20.45 6.26
CA SER A 96 -13.93 19.82 6.27
C SER A 96 -13.97 18.61 5.34
N VAL A 97 -14.78 17.63 5.74
CA VAL A 97 -15.22 16.49 4.92
C VAL A 97 -16.66 16.63 4.42
N MET A 98 -17.35 17.69 4.83
CA MET A 98 -18.70 18.04 4.39
C MET A 98 -18.61 19.19 3.39
N ASP A 99 -18.94 18.89 2.13
CA ASP A 99 -19.04 19.83 1.01
C ASP A 99 -17.94 20.93 1.02
N PRO A 100 -16.64 20.56 0.98
CA PRO A 100 -15.57 21.54 1.07
C PRO A 100 -15.62 22.53 -0.11
N GLN A 101 -15.48 23.82 0.18
CA GLN A 101 -15.43 24.87 -0.83
C GLN A 101 -14.24 24.70 -1.77
N ILE A 102 -13.10 24.26 -1.24
CA ILE A 102 -11.87 23.99 -2.00
C ILE A 102 -11.45 22.54 -1.75
N LEU A 103 -11.68 21.69 -2.74
CA LEU A 103 -11.29 20.28 -2.68
C LEU A 103 -9.77 20.14 -2.75
N SER A 104 -9.16 19.75 -1.63
CA SER A 104 -7.71 19.61 -1.47
C SER A 104 -7.26 18.18 -1.30
N GLY A 105 -8.19 17.22 -1.34
CA GLY A 105 -7.90 15.81 -1.34
C GLY A 105 -9.14 14.95 -1.14
N GLU A 106 -8.88 13.69 -0.86
CA GLU A 106 -9.90 12.68 -0.55
C GLU A 106 -9.33 11.63 0.40
N ILE A 107 -10.20 10.98 1.15
CA ILE A 107 -9.89 9.84 2.00
C ILE A 107 -10.70 8.66 1.46
N VAL A 108 -10.01 7.66 0.92
CA VAL A 108 -10.60 6.43 0.43
C VAL A 108 -10.67 5.43 1.57
N MET A 109 -11.88 5.00 1.91
CA MET A 109 -12.11 3.96 2.91
C MET A 109 -12.40 2.61 2.26
N ALA A 110 -12.02 1.52 2.90
CA ALA A 110 -12.28 0.16 2.47
C ALA A 110 -13.32 -0.49 3.37
N LEU A 111 -14.35 -1.11 2.77
CA LEU A 111 -15.18 -2.09 3.46
C LEU A 111 -14.39 -3.39 3.56
N VAL A 112 -14.24 -3.93 4.77
CA VAL A 112 -13.38 -5.09 5.04
C VAL A 112 -14.08 -6.16 5.86
N ALA A 113 -13.64 -7.39 5.66
CA ALA A 113 -14.05 -8.58 6.41
C ALA A 113 -12.81 -9.43 6.74
N PRO A 114 -12.88 -10.44 7.62
CA PRO A 114 -11.79 -11.41 7.77
C PRO A 114 -11.42 -12.03 6.41
N PHE A 115 -10.12 -12.25 6.16
CA PHE A 115 -9.64 -12.85 4.91
C PHE A 115 -10.42 -14.10 4.41
N PRO A 116 -10.80 -15.09 5.25
CA PRO A 116 -11.51 -16.28 4.78
C PRO A 116 -12.98 -16.05 4.38
N THR A 117 -13.48 -14.82 4.39
CA THR A 117 -14.86 -14.49 4.00
C THR A 117 -15.13 -14.85 2.54
N ILE A 118 -16.14 -15.68 2.30
CA ILE A 118 -16.50 -16.16 0.95
C ILE A 118 -17.14 -15.06 0.11
N ARG A 119 -18.02 -14.25 0.70
CA ARG A 119 -18.69 -13.13 0.00
C ARG A 119 -17.63 -12.14 -0.51
N ASP A 120 -17.81 -11.62 -1.72
CA ASP A 120 -16.85 -10.69 -2.34
C ASP A 120 -17.21 -9.21 -2.19
N GLY A 121 -18.49 -8.90 -1.93
CA GLY A 121 -18.92 -7.51 -1.81
C GLY A 121 -20.41 -7.29 -1.61
N TYR A 122 -20.78 -6.02 -1.68
CA TYR A 122 -22.14 -5.53 -1.43
C TYR A 122 -22.53 -4.46 -2.47
N PRO A 123 -23.80 -4.41 -2.90
CA PRO A 123 -24.35 -3.22 -3.57
C PRO A 123 -24.23 -1.97 -2.68
N SER A 124 -24.13 -0.78 -3.26
CA SER A 124 -24.06 0.48 -2.50
C SER A 124 -25.25 0.69 -1.55
N GLU A 125 -26.46 0.29 -1.97
CA GLU A 125 -27.66 0.35 -1.13
C GLU A 125 -27.52 -0.50 0.14
N ASP A 126 -26.91 -1.69 0.03
CA ASP A 126 -26.68 -2.58 1.15
C ASP A 126 -25.64 -2.00 2.13
N VAL A 127 -24.59 -1.34 1.61
CA VAL A 127 -23.62 -0.64 2.46
C VAL A 127 -24.25 0.55 3.18
N LEU A 128 -25.12 1.32 2.51
CA LEU A 128 -25.88 2.40 3.15
C LEU A 128 -26.84 1.87 4.22
N ASN A 129 -27.46 0.72 4.00
CA ASN A 129 -28.31 0.06 4.99
C ASN A 129 -27.50 -0.38 6.22
N LEU A 130 -26.31 -0.95 6.01
CA LEU A 130 -25.36 -1.29 7.08
C LEU A 130 -24.95 -0.05 7.88
N LEU A 131 -24.58 1.03 7.19
CA LEU A 131 -24.19 2.30 7.81
C LEU A 131 -25.31 2.90 8.66
N ASN A 132 -26.58 2.69 8.29
CA ASN A 132 -27.75 3.17 9.01
C ASN A 132 -28.23 2.23 10.13
N GLY A 133 -27.60 1.07 10.32
CA GLY A 133 -28.01 0.06 11.29
C GLY A 133 -29.36 -0.60 10.95
N SER A 134 -29.75 -0.57 9.67
CA SER A 134 -31.01 -1.15 9.21
C SER A 134 -30.88 -2.66 9.05
N THR A 135 -31.79 -3.41 9.67
CA THR A 135 -31.85 -4.86 9.50
C THR A 135 -32.48 -5.20 8.15
N ASN A 136 -31.64 -5.49 7.15
CA ASN A 136 -32.08 -5.97 5.84
C ASN A 136 -31.91 -7.49 5.77
N PRO A 137 -32.98 -8.27 5.49
CA PRO A 137 -32.88 -9.73 5.35
C PRO A 137 -31.85 -10.21 4.32
N LYS A 138 -31.51 -9.38 3.33
CA LYS A 138 -30.50 -9.68 2.30
C LYS A 138 -29.05 -9.58 2.78
N LEU A 139 -28.83 -9.05 3.98
CA LEU A 139 -27.51 -8.91 4.57
C LEU A 139 -27.07 -10.16 5.33
N ASP A 140 -27.86 -11.25 5.37
CA ASP A 140 -27.49 -12.51 6.03
C ASP A 140 -27.04 -12.32 7.50
N ALA A 141 -27.68 -11.41 8.24
CA ALA A 141 -27.29 -10.99 9.59
C ALA A 141 -25.87 -10.36 9.68
N THR A 142 -25.38 -9.79 8.58
CA THR A 142 -24.16 -8.96 8.58
C THR A 142 -24.40 -7.69 9.38
N GLU A 143 -23.45 -7.36 10.25
CA GLU A 143 -23.45 -6.14 11.05
C GLU A 143 -22.17 -5.31 10.78
N LEU A 144 -22.25 -4.01 11.04
CA LEU A 144 -21.13 -3.08 10.82
C LEU A 144 -20.51 -2.67 12.16
N VAL A 145 -19.19 -2.83 12.25
CA VAL A 145 -18.37 -2.33 13.35
C VAL A 145 -17.39 -1.27 12.83
N LEU A 146 -17.28 -0.13 13.52
CA LEU A 146 -16.44 0.99 13.11
C LEU A 146 -15.48 1.41 14.23
N PRO A 147 -14.19 1.66 13.93
CA PRO A 147 -13.34 2.42 14.84
C PRO A 147 -13.97 3.77 15.19
N VAL A 148 -13.70 4.29 16.39
CA VAL A 148 -14.35 5.52 16.91
C VAL A 148 -14.12 6.73 16.00
N GLU A 149 -12.88 6.94 15.54
CA GLU A 149 -12.51 8.04 14.65
C GLU A 149 -13.25 7.96 13.31
N ILE A 150 -13.31 6.76 12.72
CA ILE A 150 -14.03 6.50 11.47
C ILE A 150 -15.54 6.70 11.65
N PHE A 151 -16.11 6.26 12.78
CA PHE A 151 -17.51 6.51 13.08
C PHE A 151 -17.83 8.01 13.12
N ASN A 152 -16.98 8.84 13.74
CA ASN A 152 -17.20 10.29 13.80
C ASN A 152 -17.22 10.94 12.41
N ILE A 153 -16.30 10.54 11.52
CA ILE A 153 -16.24 11.04 10.14
C ILE A 153 -17.47 10.60 9.35
N LEU A 154 -17.77 9.29 9.34
CA LEU A 154 -18.88 8.74 8.57
C LEU A 154 -20.23 9.26 9.08
N LYS A 155 -20.34 9.53 10.39
CA LYS A 155 -21.52 10.19 10.96
C LYS A 155 -21.77 11.57 10.37
N LEU A 156 -20.73 12.37 10.16
CA LEU A 156 -20.86 13.69 9.54
C LEU A 156 -21.26 13.58 8.07
N VAL A 157 -20.59 12.70 7.31
CA VAL A 157 -20.77 12.57 5.86
C VAL A 157 -22.11 11.94 5.49
N PHE A 158 -22.49 10.86 6.18
CA PHE A 158 -23.71 10.08 5.90
C PHE A 158 -24.88 10.42 6.82
N GLN A 159 -24.72 11.39 7.73
CA GLN A 159 -25.75 11.81 8.69
C GLN A 159 -26.25 10.65 9.58
N LEU A 160 -25.32 9.82 10.06
CA LEU A 160 -25.65 8.61 10.82
C LEU A 160 -26.19 8.92 12.22
N ASP A 161 -27.09 8.05 12.72
CA ASP A 161 -27.53 8.10 14.10
C ASP A 161 -26.50 7.42 15.03
N GLN A 162 -26.52 7.77 16.32
CA GLN A 162 -25.66 7.15 17.34
C GLN A 162 -25.78 5.62 17.46
N LYS A 163 -26.88 5.05 16.95
CA LYS A 163 -27.16 3.60 17.00
C LYS A 163 -26.85 2.87 15.71
N SER A 164 -26.34 3.57 14.69
CA SER A 164 -26.29 3.03 13.33
C SER A 164 -25.14 2.04 13.10
N ALA A 165 -24.10 2.03 13.94
CA ALA A 165 -23.03 1.04 13.89
C ALA A 165 -22.49 0.74 15.29
N GLU A 166 -21.96 -0.46 15.49
CA GLU A 166 -21.21 -0.79 16.69
C GLU A 166 -19.88 -0.03 16.66
N GLN A 167 -19.61 0.75 17.70
CA GLN A 167 -18.32 1.42 17.84
C GLN A 167 -17.33 0.46 18.48
N ASN A 168 -16.29 0.08 17.75
CA ASN A 168 -15.21 -0.70 18.31
C ASN A 168 -14.40 0.16 19.27
N LYS A 169 -14.53 -0.12 20.56
CA LYS A 169 -13.66 0.44 21.60
C LYS A 169 -12.53 -0.50 22.00
N ASN A 170 -12.48 -1.69 21.41
CA ASN A 170 -11.42 -2.66 21.66
C ASN A 170 -10.17 -2.24 20.89
N GLU A 171 -9.00 -2.53 21.47
CA GLU A 171 -7.71 -2.13 20.89
C GLU A 171 -7.34 -2.91 19.62
N ASN A 172 -8.01 -4.04 19.31
CA ASN A 172 -7.74 -4.83 18.10
C ASN A 172 -9.01 -5.18 17.29
N LEU A 173 -9.23 -4.44 16.20
CA LEU A 173 -10.34 -4.67 15.27
C LEU A 173 -10.25 -6.02 14.56
N ILE A 174 -9.04 -6.47 14.20
CA ILE A 174 -8.85 -7.72 13.44
C ILE A 174 -9.28 -8.91 14.30
N ASP A 175 -8.82 -8.99 15.55
CA ASP A 175 -9.20 -10.08 16.47
C ASP A 175 -10.72 -10.12 16.68
N PHE A 176 -11.36 -8.95 16.78
CA PHE A 176 -12.81 -8.86 16.89
C PHE A 176 -13.52 -9.43 15.66
N LEU A 177 -13.09 -9.06 14.45
CA LEU A 177 -13.69 -9.54 13.21
C LEU A 177 -13.52 -11.06 13.04
N TYR A 178 -12.37 -11.61 13.42
CA TYR A 178 -12.15 -13.07 13.38
C TYR A 178 -12.98 -13.82 14.43
N ALA A 179 -13.22 -13.22 15.60
CA ALA A 179 -14.09 -13.79 16.62
C ALA A 179 -15.59 -13.69 16.25
N ASN A 180 -15.96 -12.71 15.43
CA ASN A 180 -17.35 -12.40 15.06
C ASN A 180 -17.49 -12.30 13.52
N PRO A 181 -17.50 -13.44 12.79
CA PRO A 181 -17.43 -13.46 11.32
C PRO A 181 -18.65 -12.85 10.61
N ASN A 182 -19.73 -12.53 11.33
CA ASN A 182 -20.87 -11.79 10.81
C ASN A 182 -20.63 -10.27 10.75
N PHE A 183 -19.53 -9.78 11.33
CA PHE A 183 -19.19 -8.36 11.28
C PHE A 183 -18.29 -8.04 10.09
N VAL A 184 -18.57 -6.90 9.49
CA VAL A 184 -17.68 -6.20 8.57
C VAL A 184 -17.29 -4.86 9.18
N ALA A 185 -16.19 -4.27 8.72
CA ALA A 185 -15.73 -2.97 9.17
C ALA A 185 -15.47 -2.03 8.00
N ILE A 186 -15.41 -0.73 8.28
CA ILE A 186 -14.87 0.26 7.35
C ILE A 186 -13.62 0.84 8.00
N ILE A 187 -12.51 0.83 7.26
CA ILE A 187 -11.21 1.35 7.68
C ILE A 187 -10.59 2.20 6.56
N PRO A 188 -9.61 3.06 6.85
CA PRO A 188 -8.83 3.74 5.83
C PRO A 188 -8.12 2.72 4.91
N PHE A 189 -8.05 3.00 3.62
CA PHE A 189 -7.43 2.11 2.64
C PHE A 189 -5.97 1.75 2.98
N ASP A 190 -5.21 2.75 3.46
CA ASP A 190 -3.81 2.64 3.84
C ASP A 190 -3.57 1.87 5.15
N GLU A 191 -4.63 1.52 5.89
CA GLU A 191 -4.58 0.66 7.08
C GLU A 191 -4.91 -0.82 6.77
N VAL A 192 -5.25 -1.15 5.52
CA VAL A 192 -5.59 -2.52 5.14
C VAL A 192 -4.35 -3.44 5.28
N THR A 193 -4.56 -4.59 5.92
CA THR A 193 -3.53 -5.63 6.10
C THR A 193 -3.93 -6.94 5.43
N PRO A 194 -2.99 -7.87 5.17
CA PRO A 194 -3.31 -9.18 4.56
C PRO A 194 -4.28 -10.07 5.36
N ALA A 195 -4.52 -9.78 6.64
CA ALA A 195 -5.52 -10.47 7.45
C ALA A 195 -6.96 -10.10 7.08
N LEU A 196 -7.15 -9.05 6.28
CA LEU A 196 -8.45 -8.53 5.90
C LEU A 196 -8.67 -8.69 4.40
N LYS A 197 -9.88 -9.11 4.04
CA LYS A 197 -10.39 -9.06 2.68
C LYS A 197 -11.06 -7.71 2.45
N VAL A 198 -10.63 -6.98 1.42
CA VAL A 198 -11.36 -5.80 0.93
C VAL A 198 -12.55 -6.27 0.11
N MET A 199 -13.72 -5.81 0.50
CA MET A 199 -15.00 -6.15 -0.10
C MET A 199 -15.34 -5.13 -1.19
N ASN A 200 -15.75 -5.59 -2.37
CA ASN A 200 -16.18 -4.68 -3.42
C ASN A 200 -17.50 -3.98 -3.04
N ILE A 201 -17.65 -2.75 -3.52
CA ILE A 201 -18.89 -1.99 -3.39
C ILE A 201 -19.39 -1.71 -4.81
N GLU A 202 -20.52 -2.30 -5.16
CA GLU A 202 -21.08 -2.22 -6.52
C GLU A 202 -20.04 -2.62 -7.59
N GLY A 203 -19.28 -3.69 -7.32
CA GLY A 203 -18.26 -4.19 -8.23
C GLY A 203 -16.99 -3.34 -8.32
N LYS A 204 -16.82 -2.30 -7.49
CA LYS A 204 -15.61 -1.47 -7.43
C LYS A 204 -14.80 -1.78 -6.16
N SER A 205 -13.48 -1.83 -6.28
CA SER A 205 -12.56 -2.02 -5.16
C SER A 205 -11.47 -0.94 -5.17
N PRO A 206 -11.04 -0.41 -4.00
CA PRO A 206 -9.89 0.47 -3.94
C PRO A 206 -8.56 -0.22 -4.31
N PHE A 207 -8.54 -1.57 -4.44
CA PHE A 207 -7.42 -2.30 -5.03
C PHE A 207 -7.39 -2.34 -6.56
N ASP A 208 -8.45 -1.88 -7.23
CA ASP A 208 -8.47 -1.85 -8.69
C ASP A 208 -7.41 -0.88 -9.23
N GLN A 209 -6.66 -1.28 -10.26
CA GLN A 209 -5.64 -0.40 -10.85
C GLN A 209 -6.26 0.88 -11.44
N LYS A 210 -7.41 0.75 -12.08
CA LYS A 210 -8.17 1.87 -12.68
C LYS A 210 -9.27 2.35 -11.74
N PHE A 211 -8.97 2.43 -10.44
CA PHE A 211 -9.90 2.90 -9.43
C PHE A 211 -10.33 4.35 -9.71
N ASP A 212 -11.64 4.59 -9.78
CA ASP A 212 -12.24 5.91 -9.93
C ASP A 212 -12.90 6.31 -8.61
N SER A 213 -12.16 7.08 -7.80
CA SER A 213 -12.59 7.53 -6.49
C SER A 213 -13.89 8.34 -6.53
N SER A 214 -14.15 9.07 -7.62
CA SER A 214 -15.35 9.90 -7.78
C SER A 214 -16.66 9.09 -7.86
N LYS A 215 -16.56 7.79 -8.15
CA LYS A 215 -17.71 6.88 -8.30
C LYS A 215 -17.79 5.84 -7.18
N TYR A 216 -16.95 5.97 -6.16
CA TYR A 216 -16.86 5.01 -5.08
C TYR A 216 -17.52 5.58 -3.81
N LEU A 217 -18.44 4.79 -3.24
CA LEU A 217 -19.33 5.25 -2.16
C LEU A 217 -18.57 5.76 -0.93
N LEU A 218 -17.44 5.12 -0.59
CA LEU A 218 -16.67 5.42 0.61
C LEU A 218 -15.44 6.29 0.32
N THR A 219 -15.49 7.10 -0.75
CA THR A 219 -14.55 8.20 -0.96
C THR A 219 -15.09 9.43 -0.25
N ILE A 220 -14.35 9.89 0.76
CA ILE A 220 -14.70 11.06 1.57
C ILE A 220 -13.92 12.27 1.04
N PRO A 221 -14.57 13.37 0.61
CA PRO A 221 -13.84 14.55 0.17
C PRO A 221 -13.10 15.18 1.36
N LEU A 222 -11.95 15.80 1.10
CA LEU A 222 -11.19 16.55 2.11
C LEU A 222 -10.83 17.92 1.52
N GLY A 223 -11.10 18.99 2.25
CA GLY A 223 -10.80 20.33 1.73
C GLY A 223 -11.06 21.45 2.71
N PHE A 224 -10.91 22.68 2.23
CA PHE A 224 -11.05 23.88 3.05
C PHE A 224 -12.44 24.49 2.93
N ASN A 225 -12.95 24.97 4.06
CA ASN A 225 -14.05 25.92 4.15
C ASN A 225 -13.51 27.22 4.74
N CYS A 226 -13.60 28.31 3.99
CA CYS A 226 -13.05 29.60 4.40
C CYS A 226 -14.15 30.55 4.86
N THR A 227 -13.77 31.47 5.75
CA THR A 227 -14.69 32.47 6.31
C THR A 227 -15.13 33.52 5.29
N ASN A 228 -14.34 33.76 4.25
CA ASN A 228 -14.62 34.71 3.17
C ASN A 228 -13.94 34.30 1.84
N GLU A 229 -14.31 34.96 0.75
CA GLU A 229 -13.76 34.69 -0.59
C GLU A 229 -12.28 35.08 -0.74
N GLU A 230 -11.79 36.07 0.02
CA GLU A 230 -10.36 36.46 -0.03
C GLU A 230 -9.44 35.32 0.41
N PHE A 231 -9.75 34.66 1.53
CA PHE A 231 -8.99 33.49 1.97
C PHE A 231 -9.15 32.30 1.04
N LYS A 232 -10.34 32.12 0.46
CA LYS A 232 -10.58 31.05 -0.50
C LYS A 232 -9.70 31.22 -1.75
N GLU A 233 -9.73 32.41 -2.37
CA GLU A 233 -8.87 32.75 -3.52
C GLU A 233 -7.39 32.58 -3.18
N LYS A 234 -7.00 32.93 -1.95
CA LYS A 234 -5.63 32.76 -1.45
C LYS A 234 -5.22 31.29 -1.34
N ILE A 235 -6.05 30.42 -0.75
CA ILE A 235 -5.80 28.96 -0.70
C ILE A 235 -5.68 28.39 -2.11
N GLU A 236 -6.59 28.75 -3.02
CA GLU A 236 -6.55 28.29 -4.43
C GLU A 236 -5.26 28.74 -5.13
N SER A 237 -4.76 29.94 -4.83
CA SER A 237 -3.52 30.48 -5.41
C SER A 237 -2.25 29.70 -5.00
N PHE A 238 -2.29 28.96 -3.89
CA PHE A 238 -1.14 28.19 -3.42
C PHE A 238 -0.88 26.92 -4.24
N GLY A 239 -1.85 26.46 -5.05
CA GLY A 239 -1.66 25.31 -5.92
C GLY A 239 -1.38 24.02 -5.14
N ILE A 240 -2.10 23.81 -4.03
CA ILE A 240 -1.95 22.66 -3.14
C ILE A 240 -2.12 21.36 -3.93
N LYS A 241 -1.14 20.46 -3.82
CA LYS A 241 -1.26 19.12 -4.40
C LYS A 241 -2.39 18.38 -3.68
N LYS A 242 -3.32 17.81 -4.45
CA LYS A 242 -4.41 17.00 -3.90
C LYS A 242 -3.87 15.80 -3.13
N PHE A 243 -4.28 15.68 -1.87
CA PHE A 243 -4.00 14.52 -1.02
C PHE A 243 -4.92 13.34 -1.37
N SER A 244 -4.39 12.12 -1.28
CA SER A 244 -5.18 10.89 -1.25
C SER A 244 -4.39 9.81 -0.52
N ASN A 245 -5.03 9.10 0.41
CA ASN A 245 -4.45 7.91 1.02
C ASN A 245 -4.41 6.71 0.05
N ARG A 246 -4.97 6.86 -1.16
CA ARG A 246 -4.92 5.90 -2.26
C ARG A 246 -4.21 6.47 -3.50
N ASP A 247 -3.04 7.08 -3.33
CA ASP A 247 -2.21 7.59 -4.44
C ASP A 247 -1.81 6.45 -5.40
N SER A 248 -2.30 6.50 -6.64
CA SER A 248 -2.00 5.48 -7.66
C SER A 248 -0.52 5.39 -8.01
N ASN A 249 0.27 6.46 -7.78
CA ASN A 249 1.71 6.44 -8.04
C ASN A 249 2.51 5.74 -6.93
N LYS A 250 1.86 5.42 -5.81
CA LYS A 250 2.46 4.70 -4.66
C LYS A 250 1.80 3.34 -4.44
N PHE A 251 0.98 2.89 -5.39
CA PHE A 251 0.27 1.63 -5.34
C PHE A 251 0.88 0.65 -6.34
N THR A 252 1.05 -0.61 -5.92
CA THR A 252 1.42 -1.72 -6.80
C THR A 252 0.52 -2.90 -6.52
N SER A 253 0.00 -3.55 -7.56
CA SER A 253 -0.71 -4.82 -7.44
C SER A 253 0.18 -6.00 -7.79
N VAL A 254 0.12 -7.03 -6.94
CA VAL A 254 0.80 -8.31 -7.18
C VAL A 254 -0.24 -9.41 -7.20
N LEU A 255 -0.40 -10.08 -8.35
CA LEU A 255 -1.25 -11.25 -8.47
C LEU A 255 -0.43 -12.49 -8.16
N LEU A 256 -0.78 -13.18 -7.07
CA LEU A 256 -0.17 -14.45 -6.67
C LEU A 256 -1.14 -15.60 -6.96
N THR A 257 -0.74 -16.58 -7.77
CA THR A 257 -1.48 -17.84 -7.85
C THR A 257 -1.05 -18.83 -6.77
N GLY A 258 -1.92 -19.79 -6.48
CA GLY A 258 -1.51 -21.03 -5.82
C GLY A 258 -0.68 -21.92 -6.75
N THR A 259 -0.33 -23.10 -6.24
CA THR A 259 0.43 -24.11 -6.96
C THR A 259 -0.28 -24.52 -8.25
N THR A 260 0.44 -24.37 -9.35
CA THR A 260 0.04 -24.69 -10.72
C THR A 260 0.85 -25.88 -11.19
N ALA A 261 0.12 -26.94 -11.58
CA ALA A 261 0.69 -28.11 -12.22
C ALA A 261 -0.05 -28.37 -13.53
N LEU A 262 0.61 -28.11 -14.66
CA LEU A 262 0.04 -28.28 -16.00
C LEU A 262 0.17 -29.75 -16.44
N VAL A 263 -0.47 -30.63 -15.69
CA VAL A 263 -0.36 -32.09 -15.80
C VAL A 263 -1.74 -32.75 -15.73
N ARG A 264 -1.80 -34.08 -15.95
CA ARG A 264 -3.01 -34.89 -15.77
C ARG A 264 -4.24 -34.25 -16.46
N ALA A 265 -5.34 -34.06 -15.73
CA ALA A 265 -6.58 -33.51 -16.27
C ALA A 265 -6.42 -32.07 -16.80
N THR A 266 -5.61 -31.23 -16.16
CA THR A 266 -5.36 -29.86 -16.62
C THR A 266 -4.65 -29.87 -17.98
N GLY A 267 -3.53 -30.60 -18.08
CA GLY A 267 -2.79 -30.75 -19.33
C GLY A 267 -3.64 -31.40 -20.43
N ALA A 268 -4.39 -32.45 -20.11
CA ALA A 268 -5.26 -33.12 -21.09
C ALA A 268 -6.36 -32.18 -21.61
N LYS A 269 -6.88 -31.29 -20.76
CA LYS A 269 -7.85 -30.29 -21.16
C LYS A 269 -7.24 -29.22 -22.06
N MET A 270 -5.99 -28.81 -21.79
CA MET A 270 -5.22 -27.92 -22.67
C MET A 270 -4.99 -28.55 -24.05
N GLU A 271 -4.61 -29.83 -24.12
CA GLU A 271 -4.39 -30.53 -25.39
C GLU A 271 -5.65 -30.64 -26.26
N ILE A 272 -6.83 -30.74 -25.63
CA ILE A 272 -8.12 -30.85 -26.34
C ILE A 272 -8.70 -29.47 -26.69
N SER A 273 -8.61 -28.50 -25.78
CA SER A 273 -9.32 -27.22 -25.88
C SER A 273 -8.42 -26.04 -26.27
N GLY A 274 -7.11 -26.26 -26.39
CA GLY A 274 -6.11 -25.23 -26.65
C GLY A 274 -5.28 -24.93 -25.41
N MET A 275 -4.00 -24.60 -25.59
CA MET A 275 -3.06 -24.37 -24.47
C MET A 275 -3.47 -23.21 -23.56
N GLN A 276 -4.11 -22.20 -24.14
CA GLN A 276 -4.57 -21.01 -23.42
C GLN A 276 -5.86 -21.23 -22.63
N TYR A 277 -6.57 -22.35 -22.85
CA TYR A 277 -7.91 -22.60 -22.32
C TYR A 277 -8.04 -22.38 -20.80
N PRO A 278 -7.11 -22.84 -19.93
CA PRO A 278 -7.21 -22.59 -18.50
C PRO A 278 -7.15 -21.10 -18.11
N GLY A 279 -6.55 -20.26 -18.97
CA GLY A 279 -6.33 -18.84 -18.72
C GLY A 279 -7.46 -17.93 -19.19
N GLU A 280 -8.37 -18.41 -20.06
CA GLU A 280 -9.34 -17.55 -20.76
C GLU A 280 -10.23 -16.72 -19.82
N LEU A 281 -10.69 -17.32 -18.70
CA LEU A 281 -11.58 -16.65 -17.76
C LEU A 281 -10.86 -15.83 -16.68
N VAL A 282 -9.55 -16.05 -16.50
CA VAL A 282 -8.75 -15.38 -15.47
C VAL A 282 -7.81 -14.32 -16.06
N LYS A 283 -7.70 -14.24 -17.39
CA LYS A 283 -6.80 -13.33 -18.10
C LYS A 283 -6.95 -11.87 -17.65
N GLY A 284 -8.16 -11.42 -17.38
CA GLY A 284 -8.41 -10.06 -16.89
C GLY A 284 -7.67 -9.74 -15.59
N TRP A 285 -7.56 -10.69 -14.66
CA TRP A 285 -6.82 -10.48 -13.42
C TRP A 285 -5.32 -10.32 -13.65
N PHE A 286 -4.76 -11.03 -14.64
CA PHE A 286 -3.36 -10.89 -15.03
C PHE A 286 -3.12 -9.55 -15.75
N ASP A 287 -4.04 -9.14 -16.62
CA ASP A 287 -3.97 -7.85 -17.32
C ASP A 287 -4.06 -6.64 -16.39
N ASP A 288 -4.78 -6.78 -15.28
CA ASP A 288 -4.96 -5.73 -14.29
C ASP A 288 -3.87 -5.76 -13.19
N ALA A 289 -2.91 -6.69 -13.24
CA ALA A 289 -1.81 -6.76 -12.27
C ALA A 289 -0.56 -6.01 -12.77
N ASP A 290 0.15 -5.29 -11.89
CA ASP A 290 1.47 -4.73 -12.25
C ASP A 290 2.54 -5.82 -12.30
N ILE A 291 2.40 -6.83 -11.44
CA ILE A 291 3.26 -8.01 -11.38
C ILE A 291 2.38 -9.23 -11.24
N SER A 292 2.53 -10.17 -12.17
CA SER A 292 1.85 -11.45 -12.18
C SER A 292 2.81 -12.59 -11.85
N HIS A 293 2.38 -13.44 -10.93
CA HIS A 293 3.20 -14.52 -10.39
C HIS A 293 2.47 -15.86 -10.47
N ILE A 294 3.15 -16.87 -10.99
CA ILE A 294 2.68 -18.26 -10.95
C ILE A 294 3.62 -19.14 -10.13
N SER A 295 3.05 -19.88 -9.17
CA SER A 295 3.77 -20.97 -8.50
C SER A 295 3.71 -22.23 -9.37
N ASN A 296 4.80 -22.59 -10.05
CA ASN A 296 4.85 -23.76 -10.94
C ASN A 296 5.53 -24.94 -10.24
N GLU A 297 4.86 -26.08 -10.24
CA GLU A 297 5.31 -27.27 -9.50
C GLU A 297 5.88 -28.39 -10.39
N SER A 298 5.70 -28.33 -11.70
CA SER A 298 6.18 -29.37 -12.64
C SER A 298 7.15 -28.80 -13.67
N SER A 299 8.23 -29.54 -13.96
CA SER A 299 9.19 -29.15 -14.98
C SER A 299 8.66 -29.38 -16.40
N PHE A 300 8.99 -28.46 -17.31
CA PHE A 300 8.80 -28.60 -18.74
C PHE A 300 9.88 -29.51 -19.33
N TRP A 301 9.49 -30.50 -20.12
CA TRP A 301 10.42 -31.46 -20.70
C TRP A 301 10.01 -31.88 -22.10
N LYS A 302 10.95 -31.81 -23.06
CA LYS A 302 10.70 -32.15 -24.47
C LYS A 302 10.16 -33.58 -24.69
N ASP A 303 10.54 -34.53 -23.84
CA ASP A 303 10.12 -35.93 -23.92
C ASP A 303 8.95 -36.26 -22.98
N CYS A 304 8.31 -35.24 -22.40
CA CYS A 304 7.11 -35.44 -21.59
C CYS A 304 5.98 -36.01 -22.47
N PRO A 305 5.32 -37.11 -22.07
CA PRO A 305 4.21 -37.67 -22.85
C PRO A 305 3.00 -36.74 -22.87
N LEU A 306 2.03 -37.04 -23.75
CA LEU A 306 0.70 -36.44 -23.69
C LEU A 306 0.11 -36.59 -22.29
N ALA A 307 -0.63 -35.59 -21.84
CA ALA A 307 -1.18 -35.60 -20.49
C ALA A 307 -2.27 -36.67 -20.36
N ASP A 308 -2.10 -37.59 -19.41
CA ASP A 308 -3.09 -38.62 -19.10
C ASP A 308 -3.94 -38.21 -17.88
N PRO A 309 -5.24 -37.92 -18.06
CA PRO A 309 -6.13 -37.60 -16.94
C PRO A 309 -6.30 -38.77 -15.96
N ALA A 310 -5.98 -40.00 -16.36
CA ALA A 310 -6.05 -41.21 -15.54
C ALA A 310 -4.68 -41.65 -14.96
N GLN A 311 -3.62 -40.83 -15.10
CA GLN A 311 -2.30 -41.11 -14.53
C GLN A 311 -2.42 -41.36 -13.02
N LYS A 312 -1.85 -42.49 -12.56
CA LYS A 312 -1.92 -42.93 -11.15
C LYS A 312 -0.70 -42.56 -10.33
N ASP A 313 0.47 -42.56 -10.94
CA ASP A 313 1.69 -42.11 -10.28
C ASP A 313 1.73 -40.58 -10.18
N THR A 314 2.58 -40.09 -9.28
CA THR A 314 2.76 -38.66 -9.04
C THR A 314 4.12 -38.20 -9.56
N PHE A 315 4.58 -38.75 -10.69
CA PHE A 315 5.80 -38.31 -11.36
C PHE A 315 5.44 -37.42 -12.55
N PHE A 316 5.49 -36.12 -12.31
CA PHE A 316 4.95 -35.10 -13.18
C PHE A 316 5.99 -34.50 -14.12
N CYS A 317 5.53 -34.09 -15.29
CA CYS A 317 6.20 -33.18 -16.20
C CYS A 317 5.13 -32.49 -17.04
N SER A 318 5.49 -31.35 -17.63
CA SER A 318 4.67 -30.66 -18.62
C SER A 318 5.40 -30.65 -19.95
N ARG A 319 4.65 -30.62 -21.05
CA ARG A 319 5.25 -30.47 -22.38
C ARG A 319 5.60 -29.00 -22.64
N PRO A 320 6.69 -28.66 -23.37
CA PRO A 320 7.10 -27.27 -23.58
C PRO A 320 6.02 -26.38 -24.20
N GLU A 321 5.13 -26.93 -25.02
CA GLU A 321 4.01 -26.19 -25.63
C GLU A 321 3.04 -25.62 -24.60
N TYR A 322 3.04 -26.13 -23.36
CA TYR A 322 2.17 -25.64 -22.29
C TYR A 322 2.61 -24.25 -21.78
N MET A 323 3.84 -23.82 -22.10
CA MET A 323 4.32 -22.46 -21.84
C MET A 323 3.50 -21.38 -22.55
N ASP A 324 2.76 -21.74 -23.60
CA ASP A 324 1.82 -20.85 -24.27
C ASP A 324 0.77 -20.28 -23.29
N LEU A 325 0.39 -21.02 -22.23
CA LEU A 325 -0.50 -20.49 -21.20
C LEU A 325 0.15 -19.35 -20.40
N MET A 326 1.41 -19.50 -19.98
CA MET A 326 2.10 -18.49 -19.16
C MET A 326 2.37 -17.23 -19.98
N THR A 327 2.79 -17.39 -21.24
CA THR A 327 2.99 -16.26 -22.15
C THR A 327 1.69 -15.59 -22.55
N TYR A 328 0.62 -16.36 -22.79
CA TYR A 328 -0.72 -15.83 -23.03
C TYR A 328 -1.19 -14.98 -21.86
N LEU A 329 -1.05 -15.47 -20.63
CA LEU A 329 -1.42 -14.75 -19.41
C LEU A 329 -0.55 -13.51 -19.15
N GLY A 330 0.65 -13.43 -19.75
CA GLY A 330 1.60 -12.35 -19.51
C GLY A 330 2.34 -12.50 -18.17
N VAL A 331 2.66 -13.73 -17.76
CA VAL A 331 3.32 -14.03 -16.48
C VAL A 331 4.69 -13.36 -16.39
N ASP A 332 4.90 -12.59 -15.34
CA ASP A 332 6.18 -11.90 -15.09
C ASP A 332 7.18 -12.79 -14.33
N VAL A 333 6.68 -13.51 -13.32
CA VAL A 333 7.51 -14.30 -12.40
C VAL A 333 6.96 -15.70 -12.20
N VAL A 334 7.83 -16.71 -12.28
CA VAL A 334 7.52 -18.09 -11.93
C VAL A 334 8.30 -18.52 -10.68
N GLU A 335 7.57 -18.92 -9.64
CA GLU A 335 8.13 -19.59 -8.47
C GLU A 335 8.32 -21.08 -8.74
N LEU A 336 9.50 -21.60 -8.40
CA LEU A 336 9.87 -23.01 -8.54
C LEU A 336 10.20 -23.61 -7.17
N THR A 337 9.28 -23.50 -6.21
CA THR A 337 9.38 -24.11 -4.86
C THR A 337 8.65 -25.44 -4.73
N GLY A 338 7.89 -25.85 -5.75
CA GLY A 338 7.11 -27.09 -5.75
C GLY A 338 7.97 -28.36 -5.65
N ASN A 339 7.40 -29.42 -5.09
CA ASN A 339 8.17 -30.64 -4.79
C ASN A 339 8.29 -31.63 -5.96
N HIS A 340 7.68 -31.33 -7.12
CA HIS A 340 7.63 -32.20 -8.30
C HIS A 340 8.58 -31.77 -9.45
N LEU A 341 9.42 -30.77 -9.21
CA LEU A 341 10.31 -30.19 -10.23
C LEU A 341 11.39 -31.17 -10.74
N VAL A 342 11.75 -32.18 -9.96
CA VAL A 342 12.80 -33.15 -10.33
C VAL A 342 12.27 -34.57 -10.50
N ASP A 343 10.95 -34.73 -10.65
CA ASP A 343 10.31 -36.04 -10.83
C ASP A 343 10.87 -36.82 -12.04
N LYS A 344 11.27 -36.09 -13.09
CA LYS A 344 11.90 -36.66 -14.29
C LYS A 344 13.42 -36.47 -14.32
N GLY A 345 14.02 -36.07 -13.20
CA GLY A 345 15.44 -35.78 -13.06
C GLY A 345 15.78 -34.29 -13.24
N VAL A 346 17.08 -33.98 -13.26
CA VAL A 346 17.61 -32.61 -13.31
C VAL A 346 17.53 -32.00 -14.72
N GLU A 347 17.72 -32.79 -15.78
CA GLU A 347 17.66 -32.31 -17.17
C GLU A 347 16.32 -31.57 -17.48
N PRO A 348 15.14 -32.12 -17.16
CA PRO A 348 13.86 -31.38 -17.25
C PRO A 348 13.82 -30.03 -16.54
N LEU A 349 14.45 -29.92 -15.37
CA LEU A 349 14.50 -28.66 -14.62
C LEU A 349 15.40 -27.63 -15.33
N GLU A 350 16.54 -28.07 -15.87
CA GLU A 350 17.40 -27.23 -16.70
C GLU A 350 16.69 -26.76 -17.98
N GLU A 351 15.94 -27.66 -18.64
CA GLU A 351 15.08 -27.30 -19.78
C GLU A 351 14.01 -26.27 -19.39
N THR A 352 13.44 -26.38 -18.18
CA THR A 352 12.49 -25.40 -17.66
C THR A 352 13.12 -24.02 -17.52
N PHE A 353 14.32 -23.93 -16.96
CA PHE A 353 15.05 -22.66 -16.86
C PHE A 353 15.33 -22.07 -18.24
N GLN A 354 15.75 -22.88 -19.19
CA GLN A 354 15.98 -22.43 -20.56
C GLN A 354 14.69 -21.88 -21.16
N LEU A 355 13.58 -22.59 -21.05
CA LEU A 355 12.30 -22.19 -21.60
C LEU A 355 11.77 -20.88 -20.99
N LEU A 356 11.92 -20.69 -19.67
CA LEU A 356 11.56 -19.44 -19.00
C LEU A 356 12.41 -18.27 -19.48
N ASN A 357 13.73 -18.46 -19.60
CA ASN A 357 14.66 -17.45 -20.11
C ASN A 357 14.36 -17.06 -21.57
N GLU A 358 14.04 -18.04 -22.42
CA GLU A 358 13.66 -17.83 -23.83
C GLU A 358 12.38 -17.01 -23.97
N ASN A 359 11.47 -17.10 -23.00
CA ASN A 359 10.22 -16.33 -22.97
C ASN A 359 10.32 -15.05 -22.11
N HIS A 360 11.52 -14.69 -21.65
CA HIS A 360 11.76 -13.52 -20.79
C HIS A 360 10.95 -13.51 -19.48
N ILE A 361 10.64 -14.69 -18.96
CA ILE A 361 9.93 -14.85 -17.68
C ILE A 361 10.96 -14.99 -16.57
N SER A 362 10.89 -14.11 -15.57
CA SER A 362 11.77 -14.20 -14.41
C SER A 362 11.37 -15.40 -13.54
N TYR A 363 12.30 -15.99 -12.82
CA TYR A 363 11.99 -17.09 -11.91
C TYR A 363 12.89 -17.09 -10.68
N TYR A 364 12.44 -17.77 -9.62
CA TYR A 364 13.21 -17.95 -8.40
C TYR A 364 12.98 -19.34 -7.79
N ALA A 365 13.82 -19.68 -6.79
CA ALA A 365 13.91 -20.98 -6.12
C ALA A 365 14.58 -22.09 -6.96
N ALA A 366 14.13 -23.35 -6.85
CA ALA A 366 14.73 -24.57 -7.42
C ALA A 366 16.15 -24.98 -6.93
N GLY A 367 16.93 -24.06 -6.34
CA GLY A 367 18.16 -24.40 -5.60
C GLY A 367 19.37 -24.82 -6.45
N MET A 368 19.40 -24.44 -7.73
CA MET A 368 20.50 -24.71 -8.67
C MET A 368 21.30 -23.46 -9.01
#